data_AF-A0A7J4RM69-F1
#
_entry.id   AF-A0A7J4RM69-F1
#
_cell.length_a   1.000
_cell.length_b   1.000
_cell.length_c   1.000
_cell.angle_alpha   90.00
_cell.angle_beta   90.00
_cell.angle_gamma   90.00
#
_symmetry.space_group_name_H-M   'P 1'
#
loop_
_entity.id
_entity.type
_entity.pdbx_description
1 polymer ?
#
loop_
_entity_poly.entity_id
_entity_poly.type
_entity_poly.pdbx_seq_one_letter_code
_entity_poly.pdbx_strand_id
1 'polypeptide(L)' 'GLRVTEFPLDRLEPGTSNSFNAMEESSVFSTQNTYKAELIVDDVTTRISGQEVSGSTGDIFNVHESMATFLGLKGWAIIH' A
#
# COMPACT_ATOMS: atom_id res chain seq x y z
N GLY A 1 1.08 7.62 6.60
CA GLY A 1 0.27 8.58 7.39
C GLY A 1 -0.60 9.38 6.44
N LEU A 2 -1.78 9.84 6.88
CA LEU A 2 -2.71 10.61 6.03
C LEU A 2 -2.23 12.05 5.88
N ARG A 3 -2.20 12.55 4.65
CA ARG A 3 -1.82 13.94 4.35
C ARG A 3 -3.08 14.79 4.33
N VAL A 4 -3.02 15.96 4.97
CA VAL A 4 -4.10 16.96 4.86
C VAL A 4 -4.04 17.52 3.43
N THR A 5 -5.10 17.29 2.66
CA THR A 5 -5.22 17.71 1.27
C THR A 5 -6.34 18.75 1.17
N GLU A 6 -6.02 19.94 0.67
CA GLU A 6 -7.02 20.98 0.36
C GLU A 6 -7.48 20.83 -1.09
N PHE A 7 -8.79 20.96 -1.32
CA PHE A 7 -9.38 20.95 -2.66
C PHE A 7 -10.52 21.97 -2.75
N PRO A 8 -10.80 22.53 -3.94
CA PRO A 8 -11.85 23.53 -4.11
C PRO A 8 -13.27 22.96 -3.96
N LEU A 9 -14.20 23.80 -3.49
CA LEU A 9 -15.55 23.41 -3.02
C LEU A 9 -16.41 22.72 -4.11
N ASP A 10 -16.18 23.07 -5.37
CA ASP A 10 -16.84 22.51 -6.55
C ASP A 10 -16.57 21.01 -6.74
N ARG A 11 -15.51 20.47 -6.11
CA ARG A 11 -15.19 19.04 -6.15
C ARG A 11 -15.87 18.23 -5.05
N LEU A 12 -16.66 18.85 -4.17
CA LEU A 12 -17.39 18.17 -3.10
C LEU A 12 -18.60 17.37 -3.64
N GLU A 13 -19.12 17.73 -4.80
CA GLU A 13 -20.31 17.09 -5.37
C GLU A 13 -19.99 15.69 -5.93
N PRO A 14 -20.61 14.62 -5.41
CA PRO A 14 -20.44 13.27 -5.94
C PRO A 14 -21.12 13.13 -7.31
N GLY A 15 -20.43 12.53 -8.28
CA GLY A 15 -20.98 12.21 -9.61
C GLY A 15 -20.58 13.16 -10.74
N THR A 16 -19.74 14.16 -10.47
CA THR A 16 -19.10 14.97 -11.51
C THR A 16 -17.77 14.33 -11.93
N SER A 17 -17.30 14.55 -13.16
CA SER A 17 -16.03 13.99 -13.65
C SER A 17 -14.78 14.50 -12.91
N ASN A 18 -14.94 15.48 -12.01
CA ASN A 18 -13.88 16.10 -11.21
C ASN A 18 -14.14 16.02 -9.69
N SER A 19 -15.06 15.15 -9.25
CA SER A 19 -15.34 14.95 -7.83
C SER A 19 -14.11 14.46 -7.07
N PHE A 20 -13.87 14.96 -5.87
CA PHE A 20 -12.76 14.53 -5.02
C PHE A 20 -12.91 13.07 -4.60
N ASN A 21 -11.89 12.25 -4.87
CA ASN A 21 -11.86 10.86 -4.46
C ASN A 21 -10.89 10.67 -3.30
N ALA A 22 -11.43 10.61 -2.08
CA ALA A 22 -10.63 10.45 -0.87
C ALA A 22 -9.77 9.16 -0.87
N MET A 23 -10.20 8.08 -1.53
CA MET A 23 -9.41 6.84 -1.58
C MET A 23 -8.20 6.95 -2.52
N GLU A 24 -8.29 7.71 -3.60
CA GLU A 24 -7.19 7.90 -4.55
C GLU A 24 -6.31 9.10 -4.19
N GLU A 25 -6.89 10.20 -3.74
CA GLU A 25 -6.20 11.49 -3.53
C GLU A 25 -5.72 11.72 -2.09
N SER A 26 -6.25 10.98 -1.11
CA SER A 26 -5.79 11.05 0.30
C SER A 26 -4.87 9.89 0.69
N SER A 27 -4.77 8.88 -0.17
CA SER A 27 -3.77 7.82 -0.03
C SER A 27 -2.39 8.36 -0.37
N VAL A 28 -1.51 8.44 0.62
CA VAL A 28 -0.08 8.77 0.41
C VAL A 28 0.66 7.61 -0.28
N PHE A 29 0.00 6.48 -0.49
CA PHE A 29 0.63 5.29 -1.03
C PHE A 29 0.31 5.10 -2.50
N SER A 30 1.35 5.26 -3.31
CA SER A 30 1.32 5.17 -4.76
C SER A 30 1.37 3.70 -5.16
N THR A 31 0.39 3.22 -5.92
CA THR A 31 0.45 1.91 -6.58
C THR A 31 1.48 1.86 -7.71
N GLN A 32 2.16 2.97 -8.05
CA GLN A 32 3.26 2.99 -9.03
C GLN A 32 4.59 2.49 -8.43
N ASN A 33 4.76 2.60 -7.12
CA ASN A 33 6.01 2.21 -6.45
C ASN A 33 5.92 0.77 -5.94
N THR A 34 6.83 -0.07 -6.44
CA THR A 34 7.06 -1.41 -5.91
C THR A 34 8.29 -1.38 -5.02
N TYR A 35 8.20 -2.05 -3.88
CA TYR A 35 9.25 -2.13 -2.87
C TYR A 35 9.72 -3.58 -2.77
N LYS A 36 11.00 -3.77 -2.44
CA LYS A 36 11.52 -5.10 -2.16
C LYS A 36 11.30 -5.42 -0.69
N ALA A 37 10.54 -6.47 -0.42
CA ALA A 37 10.33 -6.99 0.92
C ALA A 37 11.05 -8.34 1.05
N GLU A 38 12.05 -8.42 1.94
CA GLU A 38 12.72 -9.67 2.33
C GLU A 38 12.04 -10.24 3.56
N LEU A 39 11.44 -11.43 3.46
CA LEU A 39 10.81 -12.09 4.59
C LEU A 39 11.85 -12.50 5.64
N ILE A 40 11.55 -12.25 6.91
CA ILE A 40 12.43 -12.60 8.04
C ILE A 40 11.80 -13.62 9.01
N VAL A 41 10.63 -14.15 8.63
CA VAL A 41 9.88 -15.16 9.39
C VAL A 41 9.46 -16.26 8.44
N ASP A 42 9.38 -17.50 8.94
CA ASP A 42 8.88 -18.65 8.20
C ASP A 42 7.34 -18.71 8.19
N ASP A 43 6.79 -19.46 7.25
CA ASP A 43 5.34 -19.66 7.07
C ASP A 43 4.53 -18.36 6.90
N VAL A 44 5.08 -17.38 6.19
CA VAL A 44 4.37 -16.14 5.88
C VAL A 44 3.41 -16.41 4.73
N THR A 45 2.12 -16.17 4.93
CA THR A 45 1.11 -16.14 3.88
C THR A 45 0.20 -14.93 4.09
N THR A 46 0.17 -14.01 3.14
CA THR A 46 -0.65 -12.80 3.20
C THR A 46 -1.14 -12.40 1.81
N ARG A 47 -2.33 -11.77 1.76
CA ARG A 47 -2.92 -11.25 0.53
C ARG A 47 -3.50 -9.86 0.78
N ILE A 48 -2.99 -8.86 0.07
CA ILE A 48 -3.41 -7.45 0.19
C ILE A 48 -3.58 -6.88 -1.21
N SER A 49 -4.67 -6.15 -1.44
CA SER A 49 -4.96 -5.46 -2.71
C SER A 49 -4.80 -6.35 -3.96
N GLY A 50 -5.14 -7.64 -3.84
CA GLY A 50 -5.02 -8.62 -4.93
C GLY A 50 -3.63 -9.21 -5.16
N GLN A 51 -2.60 -8.74 -4.44
CA GLN A 51 -1.27 -9.36 -4.43
C GLN A 51 -1.15 -10.33 -3.27
N GLU A 52 -0.68 -11.54 -3.56
CA GLU A 52 -0.40 -12.59 -2.58
C GLU A 52 1.10 -12.77 -2.42
N VAL A 53 1.54 -12.94 -1.18
CA VAL A 53 2.91 -13.25 -0.79
C VAL A 53 2.85 -14.47 0.11
N SER A 54 3.47 -15.55 -0.36
CA SER A 54 3.65 -16.78 0.41
C SER A 54 5.11 -17.20 0.33
N GLY A 55 5.77 -17.33 1.46
CA GLY A 55 7.20 -17.64 1.50
C GLY A 55 7.71 -17.87 2.92
N SER A 56 9.02 -18.10 3.00
CA SER A 56 9.75 -18.32 4.24
C SER A 56 10.88 -17.31 4.38
N THR A 57 11.63 -17.39 5.47
CA THR A 57 12.75 -16.50 5.76
C THR A 57 13.76 -16.47 4.61
N GLY A 58 14.14 -15.27 4.16
CA GLY A 58 15.08 -15.03 3.05
C GLY A 58 14.44 -14.86 1.68
N ASP A 59 13.13 -15.13 1.53
CA ASP A 59 12.44 -14.90 0.28
C ASP A 59 12.20 -13.39 0.03
N ILE A 60 12.48 -12.93 -1.19
CA ILE A 60 12.37 -11.52 -1.58
C ILE A 60 11.23 -11.34 -2.59
N PHE A 61 10.28 -10.46 -2.26
CA PHE A 61 9.13 -10.15 -3.10
C PHE A 61 9.12 -8.68 -3.52
N ASN A 62 8.80 -8.40 -4.78
CA ASN A 62 8.44 -7.05 -5.22
C ASN A 62 6.96 -6.81 -4.94
N VAL A 63 6.70 -6.00 -3.92
CA VAL A 63 5.34 -5.78 -3.41
C VAL A 63 4.93 -4.33 -3.57
N HIS A 64 3.63 -4.09 -3.70
CA HIS A 64 3.10 -2.72 -3.67
C HIS A 64 3.26 -2.13 -2.26
N GLU A 65 3.25 -0.81 -2.17
CA GLU A 65 3.52 -0.07 -0.94
C GLU A 65 2.65 -0.49 0.26
N SER A 66 1.37 -0.81 0.02
CA SER A 66 0.47 -1.27 1.08
C SER A 66 0.92 -2.61 1.69
N MET A 67 1.41 -3.53 0.86
CA MET A 67 1.94 -4.81 1.30
C MET A 67 3.30 -4.66 1.98
N ALA A 68 4.19 -3.81 1.46
CA ALA A 68 5.46 -3.48 2.12
C ALA A 68 5.23 -2.91 3.52
N THR A 69 4.31 -1.96 3.63
CA THR A 69 3.93 -1.35 4.90
C THR A 69 3.36 -2.38 5.86
N PHE A 70 2.46 -3.24 5.40
CA PHE A 70 1.87 -4.31 6.23
C PHE A 70 2.94 -5.27 6.75
N LEU A 71 3.81 -5.77 5.87
CA LEU A 71 4.88 -6.70 6.24
C LEU A 71 5.88 -6.06 7.22
N GLY A 72 6.24 -4.78 7.01
CA GLY A 72 7.09 -4.02 7.92
C GLY A 72 6.45 -3.79 9.29
N LEU A 73 5.17 -3.40 9.34
CA LEU A 73 4.44 -3.20 10.60
C LEU A 73 4.26 -4.49 11.40
N LYS A 74 4.09 -5.62 10.70
CA LYS A 74 4.04 -6.94 11.33
C LYS A 74 5.40 -7.43 11.81
N GLY A 75 6.50 -6.81 11.36
CA GLY A 75 7.85 -7.32 11.58
C GLY A 75 8.11 -8.63 10.85
N TRP A 76 7.42 -8.87 9.73
CA TRP A 76 7.54 -10.10 8.93
C TRP A 76 8.51 -9.95 7.77
N ALA A 77 8.81 -8.72 7.35
CA ALA A 77 9.79 -8.45 6.31
C ALA A 77 10.61 -7.20 6.60
N ILE A 78 11.81 -7.16 6.03
CA ILE A 78 12.63 -5.95 5.90
C ILE A 78 12.36 -5.34 4.53
N ILE A 79 12.06 -4.04 4.50
CA ILE A 79 11.76 -3.31 3.27
C ILE A 79 13.02 -2.57 2.79
N HIS A 80 13.33 -2.72 1.51
CA HIS A 80 14.46 -2.07 0.81
C HIS A 80 13.99 -1.08 -0.26
#